data_AF-A0A2S3Z658-F1
#
_entry.id   AF-A0A2S3Z658-F1
#
_cell.length_a   1.000
_cell.length_b   1.000
_cell.length_c   1.000
_cell.angle_alpha   90.00
_cell.angle_beta   90.00
_cell.angle_gamma   90.00
#
_symmetry.space_group_name_H-M   'P 1'
#
loop_
_entity.id
_entity.type
_entity.pdbx_description
1 polymer ?
#
loop_
_entity_poly.entity_id
_entity_poly.type
_entity_poly.pdbx_seq_one_letter_code
_entity_poly.pdbx_strand_id
1 'polypeptide(L)'
;MQRIFDIRITRWYFKLLYAIGAWLVGIPAQGLLAALNAPALVSSLLSTAITLASVIVGARLFRGRGEPVAPRRPWWKMTARPLLSRVLGIISTLFLASILFLAITATLGVDDAVQSLGSTPVLDTTINVVLTAVLAFLYLNSAIRLAKIPAPVRELQFKPKLKLK
;
A
#
# COMPACT_ATOMS: atom_id res chain seq x y z
N MET A 1 -17.49 -26.45 0.82
CA MET A 1 -16.10 -26.22 1.27
C MET A 1 -15.82 -24.72 1.30
N GLN A 2 -15.95 -24.07 2.45
CA GLN A 2 -15.55 -22.67 2.63
C GLN A 2 -14.01 -22.64 2.69
N ARG A 3 -13.37 -21.96 1.72
CA ARG A 3 -11.91 -21.82 1.70
C ARG A 3 -11.53 -20.74 2.70
N ILE A 4 -10.51 -21.01 3.52
CA ILE A 4 -9.99 -20.12 4.58
C ILE A 4 -9.66 -18.69 4.06
N PHE A 5 -9.45 -18.50 2.76
CA PHE A 5 -9.20 -17.21 2.09
C PHE A 5 -10.45 -16.38 1.71
N ASP A 6 -11.65 -16.75 2.19
CA ASP A 6 -12.89 -15.98 1.94
C ASP A 6 -13.22 -14.94 3.01
N ILE A 7 -12.29 -14.67 3.93
CA ILE A 7 -12.36 -13.51 4.82
C ILE A 7 -12.27 -12.24 3.94
N ARG A 8 -13.28 -11.37 4.03
CA ARG A 8 -13.40 -10.15 3.22
C ARG A 8 -13.77 -8.96 4.10
N ILE A 9 -12.96 -7.91 4.02
CA ILE A 9 -13.13 -6.72 4.84
C ILE A 9 -13.82 -5.64 4.01
N THR A 10 -15.09 -5.38 4.33
CA THR A 10 -15.91 -4.36 3.66
C THR A 10 -15.97 -3.06 4.44
N ARG A 11 -16.09 -3.15 5.78
CA ARG A 11 -16.24 -2.01 6.67
C ARG A 11 -14.91 -1.26 6.85
N TRP A 12 -14.98 0.07 6.87
CA TRP A 12 -13.79 0.94 6.87
C TRP A 12 -12.92 0.76 8.11
N TYR A 13 -13.52 0.59 9.28
CA TYR A 13 -12.79 0.47 10.55
C TYR A 13 -11.94 -0.81 10.62
N PHE A 14 -12.38 -1.92 10.02
CA PHE A 14 -11.57 -3.13 9.92
C PHE A 14 -10.42 -2.98 8.93
N LYS A 15 -10.55 -2.13 7.90
CA LYS A 15 -9.44 -1.81 6.99
C LYS A 15 -8.39 -0.99 7.71
N LEU A 16 -8.83 -0.04 8.53
CA LEU A 16 -7.96 0.73 9.41
C LEU A 16 -7.25 -0.18 10.40
N LEU A 17 -8.00 -1.06 11.09
CA LEU A 17 -7.45 -2.04 12.03
C LEU A 17 -6.40 -2.94 11.37
N TYR A 18 -6.66 -3.40 10.14
CA TYR A 18 -5.68 -4.16 9.36
C TYR A 18 -4.42 -3.33 9.06
N ALA A 19 -4.57 -2.08 8.63
CA ALA A 19 -3.42 -1.23 8.31
C ALA A 19 -2.57 -0.96 9.56
N ILE A 20 -3.21 -0.68 10.70
CA ILE A 20 -2.54 -0.52 11.99
C ILE A 20 -1.88 -1.83 12.40
N GLY A 21 -2.58 -2.96 12.29
CA GLY A 21 -2.03 -4.28 12.62
C GLY A 21 -0.82 -4.64 11.76
N ALA A 22 -0.87 -4.39 10.45
CA ALA A 22 0.27 -4.60 9.56
C ALA A 22 1.47 -3.74 9.95
N TRP A 23 1.23 -2.48 10.35
CA TRP A 23 2.29 -1.59 10.83
C TRP A 23 2.87 -2.06 12.18
N LEU A 24 2.00 -2.48 13.10
CA LEU A 24 2.38 -3.04 14.40
C LEU A 24 3.09 -4.39 14.30
N VAL A 25 3.02 -5.12 13.18
CA VAL A 25 3.83 -6.33 12.96
C VAL A 25 5.26 -5.99 12.56
N GLY A 26 5.45 -4.90 11.80
CA GLY A 26 6.78 -4.48 11.34
C GLY A 26 7.72 -4.08 12.48
N ILE A 27 7.23 -3.30 13.44
CA ILE A 27 8.01 -2.80 14.59
C ILE A 27 8.62 -3.93 15.44
N PRO A 28 7.84 -4.88 15.99
CA PRO A 28 8.38 -5.97 16.81
C PRO A 28 9.25 -6.93 15.99
N ALA A 29 8.95 -7.14 14.70
CA ALA A 29 9.81 -7.94 13.83
C ALA A 29 11.21 -7.31 13.72
N GLN A 30 11.30 -5.98 13.55
CA GLN A 30 12.58 -5.28 13.55
C GLN A 30 13.26 -5.32 14.93
N GLY A 31 12.51 -5.10 16.02
CA GLY A 31 13.04 -5.19 17.38
C GLY A 31 13.62 -6.57 17.72
N LEU A 32 12.96 -7.65 17.28
CA LEU A 32 13.45 -9.01 17.43
C LEU A 32 14.73 -9.25 16.64
N LEU A 33 14.78 -8.80 15.38
CA LEU A 33 15.99 -8.94 14.56
C LEU A 33 17.17 -8.15 15.14
N ALA A 34 16.92 -6.95 15.67
CA ALA A 34 17.93 -6.16 16.37
C ALA A 34 18.43 -6.90 17.63
N ALA A 35 17.53 -7.47 18.43
CA ALA A 35 17.89 -8.26 19.62
C ALA A 35 18.73 -9.51 19.28
N LEU A 36 18.56 -10.06 18.08
CA LEU A 36 19.33 -11.19 17.56
C LEU A 36 20.64 -10.79 16.87
N ASN A 37 21.00 -9.49 16.86
CA ASN A 37 22.12 -8.95 16.09
C ASN A 37 22.09 -9.37 14.61
N ALA A 38 20.89 -9.46 14.04
CA ALA A 38 20.73 -9.84 12.64
C ALA A 38 21.40 -8.79 11.73
N PRO A 39 22.02 -9.21 10.60
CA PRO A 39 22.60 -8.27 9.66
C PRO A 39 21.55 -7.27 9.16
N ALA A 40 21.94 -6.00 9.01
CA ALA A 40 21.04 -4.93 8.54
C ALA A 40 20.31 -5.32 7.24
N LEU A 41 21.02 -5.98 6.32
CA LEU A 41 20.45 -6.50 5.07
C LEU A 41 19.24 -7.42 5.30
N VAL A 42 19.31 -8.33 6.28
CA VAL A 42 18.24 -9.27 6.59
C VAL A 42 17.02 -8.51 7.13
N SER A 43 17.27 -7.53 8.01
CA SER A 43 16.23 -6.67 8.58
C SER A 43 15.51 -5.85 7.51
N SER A 44 16.26 -5.24 6.59
CA SER A 44 15.69 -4.46 5.49
C SER A 44 14.87 -5.34 4.54
N LEU A 45 15.41 -6.49 4.12
CA LEU A 45 14.68 -7.41 3.24
C LEU A 45 13.41 -7.94 3.89
N LEU A 46 13.46 -8.31 5.18
CA LEU A 46 12.27 -8.80 5.88
C LEU A 46 11.23 -7.69 6.02
N SER A 47 11.65 -6.47 6.38
CA SER A 47 10.75 -5.30 6.48
C SER A 47 10.06 -5.00 5.15
N THR A 48 10.81 -5.01 4.05
CA THR A 48 10.28 -4.87 2.69
C THR A 48 9.30 -5.98 2.34
N ALA A 49 9.66 -7.23 2.64
CA ALA A 49 8.80 -8.39 2.38
C ALA A 49 7.49 -8.30 3.17
N ILE A 50 7.54 -7.96 4.46
CA ILE A 50 6.36 -7.76 5.32
C ILE A 50 5.48 -6.63 4.77
N THR A 51 6.08 -5.51 4.37
CA THR A 51 5.36 -4.36 3.83
C THR A 51 4.65 -4.73 2.53
N LEU A 52 5.38 -5.32 1.58
CA LEU A 52 4.84 -5.72 0.29
C LEU A 52 3.74 -6.79 0.45
N ALA A 53 3.99 -7.81 1.27
CA ALA A 53 3.01 -8.85 1.58
C ALA A 53 1.76 -8.25 2.22
N SER A 54 1.90 -7.33 3.17
CA SER A 54 0.79 -6.66 3.84
C SER A 54 -0.06 -5.85 2.85
N VAL A 55 0.57 -5.14 1.90
CA VAL A 55 -0.15 -4.42 0.86
C VAL A 55 -0.88 -5.38 -0.07
N ILE A 56 -0.22 -6.45 -0.53
CA ILE A 56 -0.82 -7.43 -1.44
C ILE A 56 -2.00 -8.14 -0.76
N VAL A 57 -1.83 -8.62 0.47
CA VAL A 57 -2.89 -9.27 1.24
C VAL A 57 -4.04 -8.29 1.49
N GLY A 58 -3.75 -7.05 1.88
CA GLY A 58 -4.75 -6.00 2.06
C GLY A 58 -5.55 -5.75 0.79
N ALA A 59 -4.89 -5.64 -0.36
CA ALA A 59 -5.54 -5.48 -1.67
C ALA A 59 -6.48 -6.64 -2.06
N ARG A 60 -6.25 -7.85 -1.53
CA ARG A 60 -7.11 -9.03 -1.76
C ARG A 60 -8.23 -9.17 -0.73
N LEU A 61 -7.98 -8.78 0.53
CA LEU A 61 -8.97 -8.83 1.61
C LEU A 61 -9.98 -7.68 1.50
N PHE A 62 -9.54 -6.49 1.08
CA PHE A 62 -10.38 -5.29 1.05
C PHE A 62 -11.32 -5.30 -0.14
N ARG A 63 -12.62 -5.14 0.13
CA ARG A 63 -13.65 -5.02 -0.91
C ARG A 63 -14.30 -3.66 -0.93
N GLY A 64 -14.65 -3.20 -2.13
CA GLY A 64 -15.46 -2.00 -2.32
C GLY A 64 -16.91 -2.22 -1.87
N ARG A 65 -17.62 -1.13 -1.57
CA ARG A 65 -19.07 -1.18 -1.33
C ARG A 65 -19.76 -1.59 -2.64
N GLY A 66 -20.56 -2.67 -2.60
CA GLY A 66 -21.23 -3.21 -3.78
C GLY A 66 -20.32 -4.00 -4.75
N GLU A 67 -19.05 -4.23 -4.41
CA GLU A 67 -18.20 -5.09 -5.23
C GLU A 67 -18.58 -6.57 -4.97
N PRO A 68 -18.87 -7.37 -6.02
CA PRO A 68 -19.25 -8.76 -5.84
C PRO A 68 -18.10 -9.53 -5.17
N VAL A 69 -18.48 -10.37 -4.20
CA VAL A 69 -17.52 -11.11 -3.35
C VAL A 69 -16.80 -12.20 -4.15
N ALA A 70 -17.55 -12.86 -5.04
CA ALA A 70 -17.06 -13.76 -6.09
C ALA A 70 -17.43 -13.17 -7.46
N PRO A 71 -16.55 -13.23 -8.48
CA PRO A 71 -15.33 -14.03 -8.60
C PRO A 71 -14.08 -13.44 -7.93
N ARG A 72 -12.97 -14.20 -7.95
CA ARG A 72 -11.66 -13.74 -7.46
C ARG A 72 -11.25 -12.45 -8.17
N ARG A 73 -10.75 -11.49 -7.40
CA ARG A 73 -10.31 -10.20 -7.93
C ARG A 73 -9.13 -10.41 -8.88
N PRO A 74 -9.15 -9.78 -10.08
CA PRO A 74 -8.01 -9.80 -10.98
C PRO A 74 -6.74 -9.33 -10.27
N TRP A 75 -5.61 -9.96 -10.58
CA TRP A 75 -4.37 -9.74 -9.82
C TRP A 75 -3.85 -8.30 -9.90
N TRP A 76 -4.14 -7.61 -11.00
CA TRP A 76 -3.76 -6.22 -11.25
C TRP A 76 -4.59 -5.21 -10.45
N LYS A 77 -5.73 -5.60 -9.86
CA LYS A 77 -6.67 -4.68 -9.23
C LYS A 77 -6.34 -4.47 -7.75
N MET A 78 -5.60 -3.41 -7.45
CA MET A 78 -5.19 -3.09 -6.07
C MET A 78 -6.31 -2.50 -5.23
N THR A 79 -7.18 -1.68 -5.83
CA THR A 79 -8.29 -1.05 -5.12
C THR A 79 -9.61 -1.23 -5.87
N ALA A 80 -10.73 -0.85 -5.23
CA ALA A 80 -12.05 -0.94 -5.87
C ALA A 80 -12.37 0.29 -6.73
N ARG A 81 -11.67 1.41 -6.51
CA ARG A 81 -12.02 2.71 -7.09
C ARG A 81 -10.83 3.27 -7.88
N PRO A 82 -11.02 3.69 -9.14
CA PRO A 82 -9.93 4.23 -9.96
C PRO A 82 -9.27 5.44 -9.30
N LEU A 83 -10.07 6.36 -8.73
CA LEU A 83 -9.55 7.55 -8.06
C LEU A 83 -8.67 7.23 -6.86
N LEU A 84 -9.08 6.28 -6.01
CA LEU A 84 -8.27 5.87 -4.86
C LEU A 84 -6.95 5.24 -5.30
N SER A 85 -7.00 4.37 -6.32
CA SER A 85 -5.80 3.78 -6.92
C SER A 85 -4.86 4.85 -7.48
N ARG A 86 -5.42 5.86 -8.15
CA ARG A 86 -4.64 6.96 -8.72
C ARG A 86 -3.96 7.80 -7.64
N VAL A 87 -4.68 8.16 -6.58
CA VAL A 87 -4.12 8.94 -5.45
C VAL A 87 -3.00 8.18 -4.78
N LEU A 88 -3.19 6.89 -4.45
CA LEU A 88 -2.13 6.06 -3.85
C LEU A 88 -0.93 5.89 -4.79
N GLY A 89 -1.18 5.74 -6.09
CA GLY A 89 -0.13 5.69 -7.10
C GLY A 89 0.69 6.99 -7.15
N ILE A 90 0.02 8.15 -7.19
CA ILE A 90 0.68 9.47 -7.19
C ILE A 90 1.48 9.66 -5.90
N ILE A 91 0.91 9.36 -4.73
CA ILE A 91 1.62 9.47 -3.45
C ILE A 91 2.88 8.59 -3.47
N SER A 92 2.77 7.36 -3.98
CA SER A 92 3.93 6.47 -4.09
C SER A 92 4.98 7.02 -5.06
N THR A 93 4.57 7.59 -6.20
CA THR A 93 5.48 8.24 -7.16
C THR A 93 6.16 9.47 -6.56
N LEU A 94 5.43 10.30 -5.82
CA LEU A 94 6.00 11.45 -5.12
C LEU A 94 7.01 11.00 -4.07
N PHE A 95 6.68 9.96 -3.30
CA PHE A 95 7.60 9.40 -2.32
C PHE A 95 8.87 8.84 -2.96
N LEU A 96 8.73 8.13 -4.09
CA LEU A 96 9.88 7.68 -4.89
C LEU A 96 10.74 8.84 -5.36
N ALA A 97 10.13 9.91 -5.89
CA ALA A 97 10.84 11.11 -6.33
C ALA A 97 11.58 11.79 -5.16
N SER A 98 10.96 11.86 -3.98
CA SER A 98 11.61 12.38 -2.77
C SER A 98 12.82 11.55 -2.35
N ILE A 99 12.71 10.21 -2.36
CA ILE A 99 13.84 9.33 -2.02
C ILE A 99 14.99 9.54 -3.01
N LEU A 100 14.69 9.58 -4.32
CA LEU A 100 15.71 9.79 -5.35
C LEU A 100 16.34 11.17 -5.25
N PHE A 101 15.54 12.21 -5.00
CA PHE A 101 16.04 13.57 -4.81
C PHE A 101 17.03 13.63 -3.65
N LEU A 102 16.68 13.07 -2.49
CA LEU A 102 17.55 13.00 -1.32
C LEU A 102 18.83 12.20 -1.59
N ALA A 103 18.72 11.06 -2.29
CA ALA A 103 19.88 10.25 -2.64
C ALA A 103 20.84 11.02 -3.56
N ILE A 104 20.32 11.72 -4.57
CA ILE A 104 21.13 12.49 -5.52
C ILE A 104 21.81 13.68 -4.81
N THR A 105 21.08 14.46 -4.03
CA THR A 105 21.64 15.62 -3.33
C THR A 105 22.68 15.22 -2.29
N ALA A 106 22.48 14.09 -1.60
CA ALA A 106 23.49 13.52 -0.70
C ALA A 106 24.77 13.11 -1.45
N THR A 107 24.64 12.44 -2.61
CA THR A 107 25.82 12.04 -3.41
C THR A 107 26.59 13.21 -4.01
N LEU A 108 25.91 14.33 -4.29
CA LEU A 108 26.51 15.53 -4.86
C LEU A 108 27.09 16.47 -3.80
N GLY A 109 26.95 16.17 -2.50
CA GLY A 109 27.50 16.97 -1.41
C GLY A 109 26.89 18.38 -1.32
N VAL A 110 25.63 18.53 -1.71
CA VAL A 110 24.98 19.85 -1.82
C VAL A 110 24.68 20.48 -0.46
N ASP A 111 24.53 19.67 0.61
CA ASP A 111 24.17 20.16 1.94
C ASP A 111 24.55 19.14 3.05
N ASP A 112 25.29 19.59 4.08
CA ASP A 112 25.71 18.77 5.22
C ASP A 112 24.51 18.27 6.04
N ALA A 113 23.42 19.06 6.09
CA ALA A 113 22.18 18.65 6.74
C ALA A 113 21.54 17.47 6.00
N VAL A 114 21.63 17.44 4.67
CA VAL A 114 21.11 16.36 3.82
C VAL A 114 22.00 15.13 3.90
N GLN A 115 23.32 15.27 4.11
CA GLN A 115 24.20 14.12 4.38
C GLN A 115 23.81 13.38 5.66
N SER A 116 23.40 14.10 6.72
CA SER A 116 22.93 13.46 7.96
C SER A 116 21.65 12.62 7.75
N LEU A 117 20.74 13.09 6.89
CA LEU A 117 19.50 12.40 6.50
C LEU A 117 19.73 11.30 5.45
N GLY A 118 20.75 11.46 4.60
CA GLY A 118 21.14 10.55 3.52
C GLY A 118 22.15 9.48 3.93
N SER A 119 22.53 9.43 5.21
CA SER A 119 23.43 8.43 5.80
C SER A 119 22.84 7.00 5.84
N THR A 120 21.68 6.78 5.22
CA THR A 120 21.12 5.45 5.03
C THR A 120 22.01 4.63 4.11
N PRO A 121 22.30 3.36 4.43
CA PRO A 121 23.10 2.48 3.57
C PRO A 121 22.56 2.47 2.14
N VAL A 122 23.45 2.57 1.14
CA VAL A 122 23.09 2.56 -0.30
C VAL A 122 22.14 1.41 -0.64
N LEU A 123 22.36 0.27 0.01
CA LEU A 123 21.54 -0.93 -0.15
C LEU A 123 20.11 -0.71 0.35
N ASP A 124 19.92 -0.11 1.53
CA ASP A 124 18.59 0.19 2.08
C ASP A 124 17.84 1.21 1.22
N THR A 125 18.54 2.24 0.74
CA THR A 125 17.99 3.20 -0.23
C THR A 125 17.53 2.49 -1.49
N THR A 126 18.35 1.59 -2.03
CA THR A 126 18.03 0.81 -3.24
C THR A 126 16.79 -0.07 -3.04
N ILE A 127 16.72 -0.78 -1.91
CA ILE A 127 15.56 -1.63 -1.57
C ILE A 127 14.29 -0.77 -1.49
N ASN A 128 14.34 0.38 -0.80
CA ASN A 128 13.19 1.28 -0.66
C ASN A 128 12.75 1.90 -2.00
N VAL A 129 13.70 2.28 -2.86
CA VAL A 129 13.43 2.74 -4.23
C VAL A 129 12.69 1.67 -5.01
N VAL A 130 13.17 0.41 -5.00
CA VAL A 130 12.54 -0.70 -5.72
C VAL A 130 11.14 -0.96 -5.16
N LEU A 131 10.97 -1.05 -3.85
CA LEU A 131 9.66 -1.26 -3.21
C LEU A 131 8.67 -0.18 -3.61
N THR A 132 9.08 1.09 -3.49
CA THR A 132 8.20 2.23 -3.76
C THR A 132 7.85 2.32 -5.23
N ALA A 133 8.79 2.03 -6.14
CA ALA A 133 8.55 1.95 -7.58
C ALA A 133 7.55 0.83 -7.91
N VAL A 134 7.69 -0.34 -7.29
CA VAL A 134 6.75 -1.46 -7.44
C VAL A 134 5.35 -1.06 -6.98
N LEU A 135 5.22 -0.42 -5.81
CA LEU A 135 3.93 0.05 -5.29
C LEU A 135 3.30 1.10 -6.22
N ALA A 136 4.08 2.08 -6.67
CA ALA A 136 3.63 3.09 -7.63
C ALA A 136 3.10 2.43 -8.92
N PHE A 137 3.88 1.51 -9.49
CA PHE A 137 3.49 0.77 -10.68
C PHE A 137 2.18 0.01 -10.48
N LEU A 138 2.04 -0.74 -9.38
CA LEU A 138 0.86 -1.55 -9.10
C LEU A 138 -0.40 -0.68 -8.93
N TYR A 139 -0.31 0.44 -8.20
CA TYR A 139 -1.43 1.34 -7.99
C TYR A 139 -1.82 2.13 -9.25
N LEU A 140 -0.85 2.60 -10.04
CA LEU A 140 -1.11 3.30 -11.30
C LEU A 140 -1.66 2.36 -12.38
N ASN A 141 -1.09 1.16 -12.54
CA ASN A 141 -1.62 0.13 -13.46
C ASN A 141 -3.07 -0.24 -13.08
N SER A 142 -3.33 -0.42 -11.78
CA SER A 142 -4.69 -0.61 -11.26
C SER A 142 -5.61 0.57 -11.60
N ALA A 143 -5.15 1.82 -11.46
CA ALA A 143 -5.94 3.01 -11.78
C ALA A 143 -6.32 3.09 -13.26
N ILE A 144 -5.34 2.87 -14.15
CA ILE A 144 -5.52 2.91 -15.62
C ILE A 144 -6.52 1.83 -16.06
N ARG A 145 -6.38 0.61 -15.55
CA ARG A 145 -7.28 -0.49 -15.91
C ARG A 145 -8.68 -0.29 -15.36
N LEU A 146 -8.83 0.23 -14.14
CA LEU A 146 -10.14 0.54 -13.56
C LEU A 146 -10.86 1.67 -14.28
N ALA A 147 -10.13 2.68 -14.77
CA ALA A 147 -10.73 3.78 -15.52
C ALA A 147 -11.35 3.33 -16.85
N LYS A 148 -10.89 2.20 -17.41
CA LYS A 148 -11.43 1.59 -18.63
C LYS A 148 -12.68 0.73 -18.38
N ILE A 149 -13.02 0.43 -17.12
CA ILE A 149 -14.19 -0.37 -16.78
C ILE A 149 -15.39 0.57 -16.56
N PRO A 150 -16.56 0.31 -17.20
CA PRO A 150 -17.76 1.09 -16.95
C PRO A 150 -18.09 1.13 -15.46
N ALA A 151 -18.35 2.33 -14.93
CA ALA A 151 -18.68 2.48 -13.53
C ALA A 151 -19.97 1.70 -13.20
N PRO A 152 -20.02 0.92 -12.11
CA PRO A 152 -21.27 0.30 -11.69
C PRO A 152 -22.30 1.39 -11.41
N VAL A 153 -23.53 1.20 -11.91
CA VAL A 153 -24.64 2.14 -11.72
C VAL A 153 -24.80 2.41 -10.22
N ARG A 154 -24.62 3.66 -9.82
CA ARG A 154 -24.80 4.07 -8.43
C ARG A 154 -26.28 3.92 -8.12
N GLU A 155 -26.67 2.92 -7.35
CA GLU A 155 -28.04 2.82 -6.85
C GLU A 155 -28.39 4.14 -6.17
N LEU A 156 -29.40 4.83 -6.72
CA LEU A 156 -29.97 6.02 -6.12
C LEU A 156 -30.54 5.59 -4.79
N GLN A 157 -29.96 6.09 -3.69
CA GLN A 157 -30.57 5.94 -2.38
C GLN A 157 -31.88 6.72 -2.40
N PHE A 158 -32.98 6.04 -2.71
CA PHE A 158 -34.31 6.56 -2.45
C PHE A 158 -34.42 6.71 -0.92
N LYS A 159 -34.16 7.91 -0.42
CA LYS A 159 -34.56 8.27 0.94
C LYS A 159 -36.09 8.38 0.90
N PRO A 160 -36.85 7.47 1.54
CA PRO A 160 -38.27 7.68 1.66
C PRO A 160 -38.47 8.98 2.45
N LYS A 161 -39.06 9.99 1.82
CA LYS A 161 -39.59 11.14 2.54
C LYS A 161 -40.82 10.63 3.31
N LEU A 162 -40.60 10.12 4.52
CA LEU A 162 -41.68 9.90 5.48
C LEU A 162 -42.27 11.27 5.82
N LYS A 163 -43.32 11.66 5.09
CA LYS A 163 -44.26 12.67 5.56
C LYS A 163 -45.24 11.94 6.48
N LEU A 164 -44.97 11.97 7.78
CA LEU A 164 -46.01 11.71 8.77
C LEU A 164 -46.99 12.89 8.69
N LYS A 165 -48.25 12.58 8.40
CA LYS A 165 -49.39 13.50 8.52
C LYS A 165 -49.92 13.43 9.93
#